data_AF-K0ICV6-F1
#
_entry.id   AF-K0ICV6-F1
#
_cell.length_a   1.000
_cell.length_b   1.000
_cell.length_c   1.000
_cell.angle_alpha   90.00
_cell.angle_beta   90.00
_cell.angle_gamma   90.00
#
_symmetry.space_group_name_H-M   'P 1'
#
loop_
_entity.id
_entity.type
_entity.pdbx_description
1 polymer ?
#
loop_
_entity_poly.entity_id
_entity_poly.type
_entity_poly.pdbx_seq_one_letter_code
_entity_poly.pdbx_strand_id
1 'polypeptide(L)'
;MLFLPSGKRLWIVVGKDNEYWTDPDLGFCSCKDFYFTTLSGGDECYHLKSVRKAIEENRFTTIKFADSEYVGYLQAIAEDNVNLLGRS
;
A
#
# COMPACT_ATOMS: atom_id res chain seq x y z
N MET A 1 4.41 -2.39 -7.38
CA MET A 1 3.94 -2.65 -8.76
C MET A 1 4.20 -1.42 -9.61
N LEU A 2 4.69 -1.59 -10.84
CA LEU A 2 4.97 -0.52 -11.80
C LEU A 2 4.18 -0.76 -13.08
N PHE A 3 3.36 0.20 -13.48
CA PHE A 3 2.54 0.13 -14.69
C PHE A 3 3.16 0.95 -15.79
N LEU A 4 3.25 0.38 -16.99
CA LEU A 4 3.92 0.96 -18.14
C LEU A 4 2.93 1.17 -19.31
N PRO A 5 3.11 2.23 -20.11
CA PRO A 5 4.21 3.19 -20.06
C PRO A 5 4.03 4.36 -19.07
N SER A 6 2.86 4.52 -18.44
CA SER A 6 2.58 5.71 -17.61
C SER A 6 3.51 5.92 -16.41
N GLY A 7 4.16 4.85 -15.93
CA GLY A 7 4.97 4.89 -14.72
C GLY A 7 4.14 4.96 -13.44
N LYS A 8 2.83 4.67 -13.49
CA LYS A 8 2.01 4.57 -12.27
C LYS A 8 2.57 3.50 -11.35
N ARG A 9 2.50 3.75 -10.05
CA ARG A 9 3.05 2.87 -9.01
C ARG A 9 1.99 2.55 -7.97
N LEU A 10 2.00 1.31 -7.51
CA LEU A 10 1.28 0.88 -6.30
C LEU A 10 2.29 0.23 -5.37
N TRP A 11 2.35 0.71 -4.13
CA TRP A 11 3.23 0.15 -3.10
C TRP A 11 2.46 -0.82 -2.24
N ILE A 12 2.96 -2.06 -2.16
CA ILE A 12 2.41 -3.11 -1.30
C ILE A 12 3.47 -3.48 -0.27
N VAL A 13 3.09 -3.44 1.01
CA VAL A 13 3.91 -3.91 2.12
C VAL A 13 3.35 -5.24 2.57
N VAL A 14 4.17 -6.30 2.50
CA VAL A 14 3.80 -7.61 3.03
C VAL A 14 4.11 -7.62 4.53
N GLY A 15 3.07 -7.59 5.36
CA GLY A 15 3.20 -7.73 6.81
C GLY A 15 3.09 -9.19 7.25
N LYS A 16 3.01 -9.40 8.56
CA LYS A 16 2.91 -10.75 9.15
C LYS A 16 1.62 -11.48 8.75
N ASP A 17 0.50 -10.76 8.76
CA ASP A 17 -0.84 -11.36 8.65
C ASP A 17 -1.51 -11.06 7.30
N ASN A 18 -1.15 -9.95 6.64
CA ASN A 18 -1.77 -9.48 5.40
C ASN A 18 -0.81 -8.63 4.57
N GLU A 19 -1.22 -8.37 3.33
CA GLU A 19 -0.64 -7.36 2.46
C GLU A 19 -1.34 -6.01 2.66
N TYR A 20 -0.56 -4.93 2.68
CA TYR A 20 -1.06 -3.59 2.92
C TYR A 20 -0.73 -2.69 1.74
N TRP A 21 -1.76 -2.10 1.16
CA TRP A 21 -1.56 -1.05 0.18
C TRP A 21 -1.12 0.23 0.90
N THR A 22 -0.10 0.88 0.33
CA THR A 22 0.49 2.10 0.87
C THR A 22 0.63 3.16 -0.22
N ASP A 23 0.50 4.41 0.20
CA ASP A 23 0.94 5.58 -0.55
C ASP A 23 1.90 6.36 0.37
N PRO A 24 3.22 6.14 0.26
CA PRO A 24 4.21 6.75 1.15
C PRO A 24 4.29 8.27 1.03
N ASP A 25 3.98 8.80 -0.16
CA ASP A 25 4.00 10.24 -0.48
C ASP A 25 2.79 10.94 0.16
N LEU A 26 1.63 10.29 0.17
CA LEU A 26 0.43 10.76 0.89
C LEU A 26 0.39 10.35 2.36
N GLY A 27 1.37 9.56 2.83
CA GLY A 27 1.40 9.04 4.20
C GLY A 27 0.25 8.09 4.51
N PHE A 28 -0.30 7.39 3.51
CA PHE A 28 -1.44 6.49 3.66
C PHE A 28 -1.01 5.02 3.76
N CYS A 29 -1.67 4.27 4.65
CA CYS A 29 -1.57 2.81 4.70
C CYS A 29 -2.94 2.19 4.95
N SER A 30 -3.23 1.07 4.30
CA SER A 30 -4.51 0.38 4.47
C SER A 30 -4.64 -0.45 5.75
N CYS A 31 -3.63 -0.44 6.63
CA CYS A 31 -3.69 -1.17 7.90
C CYS A 31 -4.68 -0.54 8.89
N LYS A 32 -5.24 -1.35 9.80
CA LYS A 32 -6.19 -0.86 10.83
C LYS A 32 -5.59 0.27 11.67
N ASP A 33 -4.33 0.14 12.08
CA ASP A 33 -3.64 1.16 12.91
C ASP A 33 -3.59 2.54 12.25
N PHE A 34 -3.54 2.62 10.91
CA PHE A 34 -3.59 3.90 10.22
C PHE A 34 -4.92 4.61 10.49
N TYR A 35 -6.03 3.90 10.35
CA TYR A 35 -7.38 4.47 10.55
C TYR A 35 -7.65 4.84 12.01
N PHE A 36 -7.18 4.04 12.97
CA PHE A 36 -7.46 4.27 14.39
C PHE A 36 -6.49 5.24 15.07
N THR A 37 -5.22 5.27 14.63
CA THR A 37 -4.15 6.01 15.31
C THR A 37 -3.57 7.10 14.44
N THR A 38 -2.96 6.74 13.30
CA THR A 38 -2.17 7.68 12.49
C THR A 38 -3.04 8.80 11.92
N LEU A 39 -4.24 8.49 11.42
CA LEU A 39 -5.16 9.47 10.85
C LEU A 39 -5.66 10.48 11.89
N SER A 40 -5.73 10.08 13.17
CA SER A 40 -6.14 10.93 14.28
C SER A 40 -4.99 11.77 14.87
N GLY A 41 -3.84 11.83 14.19
CA GLY A 41 -2.65 12.57 14.64
C GLY A 41 -1.75 11.80 15.60
N GLY A 42 -1.99 10.49 15.78
CA GLY A 42 -1.11 9.62 16.54
C GLY A 42 0.13 9.18 15.74
N ASP A 43 0.90 8.27 16.32
CA ASP A 43 2.12 7.76 15.69
C ASP A 43 1.86 7.10 14.33
N GLU A 44 2.82 7.27 13.43
CA GLU A 44 2.81 6.59 12.15
C GLU A 44 3.00 5.08 12.30
N CYS A 45 2.19 4.30 11.58
CA CYS A 45 2.27 2.85 11.56
C CYS A 45 3.62 2.35 11.03
N TYR A 46 4.05 1.17 11.48
CA TYR A 46 5.35 0.64 11.08
C TYR A 46 5.45 0.33 9.57
N HIS A 47 4.32 0.08 8.89
CA HIS A 47 4.31 -0.17 7.44
C HIS A 47 4.79 1.06 6.65
N LEU A 48 4.32 2.27 7.01
CA LEU A 48 4.75 3.51 6.37
C LEU A 48 6.23 3.80 6.60
N LYS A 49 6.70 3.58 7.84
CA LYS A 49 8.12 3.66 8.18
C LYS A 49 8.96 2.68 7.35
N SER A 50 8.44 1.46 7.17
CA SER A 50 9.15 0.38 6.47
C SER A 50 9.24 0.62 4.96
N VAL A 51 8.14 1.04 4.33
CA VAL A 51 8.12 1.29 2.88
C VAL A 51 8.97 2.50 2.50
N ARG A 52 8.97 3.58 3.28
CA ARG A 52 9.85 4.73 3.03
C ARG A 52 11.31 4.34 3.13
N LYS A 53 11.69 3.62 4.18
CA LYS A 53 13.05 3.09 4.34
C LYS A 53 13.45 2.16 3.18
N ALA A 54 12.55 1.28 2.74
CA ALA A 54 12.81 0.39 1.62
C ALA A 54 12.99 1.16 0.29
N ILE A 55 12.24 2.23 0.07
CA ILE A 55 12.39 3.12 -1.10
C ILE A 55 13.73 3.84 -1.05
N GLU A 56 14.07 4.47 0.08
CA GLU A 56 15.34 5.17 0.29
C GLU A 56 16.56 4.27 0.08
N GLU A 57 16.50 3.04 0.58
CA GLU A 57 17.58 2.05 0.47
C GLU A 57 17.51 1.23 -0.82
N ASN A 58 16.52 1.49 -1.69
CA ASN A 58 16.25 0.71 -2.90
C ASN A 58 16.13 -0.82 -2.66
N ARG A 59 15.53 -1.20 -1.52
CA ARG A 59 15.34 -2.59 -1.06
C ARG A 59 13.88 -3.04 -1.25
N PHE A 60 13.44 -3.10 -2.50
CA PHE A 60 12.10 -3.57 -2.85
C PHE A 60 12.11 -4.34 -4.17
N THR A 61 11.08 -5.16 -4.39
CA THR A 61 10.88 -5.88 -5.66
C THR A 61 9.91 -5.11 -6.54
N THR A 62 10.25 -4.98 -7.82
CA THR A 62 9.35 -4.41 -8.82
C THR A 62 8.74 -5.51 -9.67
N ILE A 63 7.42 -5.55 -9.70
CA ILE A 63 6.63 -6.34 -10.66
C ILE A 63 6.03 -5.35 -11.64
N LYS A 64 6.21 -5.61 -12.94
CA LYS A 64 5.79 -4.74 -14.04
C LYS A 64 4.49 -5.24 -14.65
N PHE A 65 3.60 -4.31 -14.97
CA PHE A 65 2.30 -4.55 -15.59
C PHE A 65 2.07 -3.55 -16.73
N ALA A 66 1.14 -3.86 -17.62
CA ALA A 66 0.62 -2.91 -18.61
C ALA A 66 -0.36 -1.93 -17.94
N ASP A 67 -0.40 -0.67 -18.39
CA ASP A 67 -1.35 0.33 -17.90
C ASP A 67 -2.82 -0.11 -18.00
N SER A 68 -3.16 -0.96 -18.98
CA SER A 68 -4.50 -1.53 -19.13
C SER A 68 -4.93 -2.38 -17.93
N GLU A 69 -3.98 -2.91 -17.15
CA GLU A 69 -4.24 -3.74 -15.97
C GLU A 69 -4.45 -2.88 -14.71
N TYR A 70 -4.11 -1.59 -14.75
CA TYR A 70 -4.09 -0.72 -13.56
C TYR A 70 -5.44 -0.66 -12.83
N VAL A 71 -6.53 -0.45 -13.57
CA VAL A 71 -7.88 -0.33 -12.99
C VAL A 71 -8.32 -1.64 -12.35
N GLY A 72 -8.06 -2.78 -13.00
CA GLY A 72 -8.41 -4.09 -12.46
C GLY A 72 -7.67 -4.41 -11.17
N TYR A 73 -6.36 -4.12 -11.11
CA TYR A 73 -5.57 -4.28 -9.89
C TYR A 73 -6.04 -3.35 -8.77
N LEU A 74 -6.37 -2.09 -9.08
CA LEU A 74 -6.92 -1.17 -8.09
C LEU A 74 -8.25 -1.66 -7.50
N GLN A 75 -9.14 -2.20 -8.34
CA GLN A 75 -10.42 -2.76 -7.91
C GLN A 75 -10.23 -3.96 -6.98
N ALA A 76 -9.37 -4.91 -7.36
CA ALA A 76 -9.05 -6.07 -6.53
C ALA A 76 -8.50 -5.66 -5.16
N ILE A 77 -7.54 -4.72 -5.14
CA ILE A 77 -6.98 -4.19 -3.88
C ILE A 77 -8.07 -3.53 -3.03
N ALA A 78 -8.95 -2.73 -3.62
CA ALA A 78 -10.02 -2.06 -2.88
C ALA A 78 -11.00 -3.07 -2.26
N GLU A 79 -11.40 -4.10 -3.01
CA GLU A 79 -12.28 -5.17 -2.53
C GLU A 79 -11.66 -5.95 -1.36
N ASP A 80 -10.39 -6.31 -1.46
CA ASP A 80 -9.67 -6.99 -0.38
C ASP A 80 -9.60 -6.13 0.90
N ASN A 81 -9.36 -4.82 0.76
CA ASN A 81 -9.31 -3.91 1.90
C ASN A 81 -10.68 -3.71 2.56
N VAL A 82 -11.77 -3.61 1.78
CA VAL A 82 -13.13 -3.56 2.33
C VAL A 82 -13.43 -4.81 3.15
N ASN A 83 -13.06 -5.99 2.65
CA ASN A 83 -13.25 -7.26 3.36
C ASN A 83 -12.45 -7.32 4.68
N LEU A 84 -11.24 -6.76 4.71
CA LEU A 84 -10.39 -6.72 5.91
C LEU A 84 -10.90 -5.75 6.98
N LEU A 85 -11.50 -4.63 6.56
CA LEU A 85 -12.07 -3.62 7.46
C LEU A 85 -13.48 -4.00 7.96
N GLY A 86 -14.28 -4.69 7.14
CA GLY A 86 -15.64 -5.14 7.49
C GLY A 86 -15.72 -6.36 8.40
N ARG A 87 -14.59 -7.05 8.65
CA ARG A 87 -14.46 -8.07 9.69
C ARG A 87 -14.23 -7.40 11.05
N SER A 88 -15.28 -6.75 11.56
CA SER A 88 -15.37 -6.18 12.91
C SER A 88 -16.56 -6.79 13.65
#